data_AF-A0A6B3P5Q4-F1
#
_entry.id   AF-A0A6B3P5Q4-F1
#
_cell.length_a   1.000
_cell.length_b   1.000
_cell.length_c   1.000
_cell.angle_alpha   90.00
_cell.angle_beta   90.00
_cell.angle_gamma   90.00
#
_symmetry.space_group_name_H-M   'P 1'
#
loop_
_entity.id
_entity.type
_entity.pdbx_description
1 polymer ?
#
loop_
_entity_poly.entity_id
_entity_poly.type
_entity_poly.pdbx_seq_one_letter_code
_entity_poly.pdbx_strand_id
1 'polypeptide(L)' 'MVLKVWQSYYSAYREDKAFPSKFKVRPKNLNYQSSAGDRSNGRYVVIYHHQALSQKALKKGLIRPSKTNIYLKIRVKKS' A
#
# COMPACT_ATOMS: atom_id res chain seq x y z
N MET A 1 6.11 0.14 -7.58
CA MET A 1 6.47 -1.21 -7.06
C MET A 1 5.49 -1.71 -5.99
N VAL A 2 5.07 -0.87 -5.02
CA VAL A 2 4.17 -1.24 -3.90
C VAL A 2 2.82 -1.81 -4.34
N LEU A 3 2.18 -1.24 -5.37
CA LEU A 3 0.84 -1.67 -5.83
C LEU A 3 0.81 -3.12 -6.39
N LYS A 4 1.82 -3.53 -7.15
CA LYS A 4 1.87 -4.87 -7.78
C LYS A 4 1.93 -5.98 -6.73
N VAL A 5 2.70 -5.75 -5.67
CA VAL A 5 2.86 -6.70 -4.56
C VAL A 5 1.52 -6.95 -3.84
N TRP A 6 0.79 -5.88 -3.54
CA TRP A 6 -0.53 -5.99 -2.91
C TRP A 6 -1.54 -6.66 -3.83
N GLN A 7 -1.54 -6.33 -5.13
CA GLN A 7 -2.42 -6.98 -6.12
C GLN A 7 -2.19 -8.49 -6.16
N SER A 8 -0.92 -8.92 -6.21
CA SER A 8 -0.57 -10.35 -6.18
C SER A 8 -0.98 -11.02 -4.87
N TYR A 9 -0.75 -10.38 -3.72
CA TYR A 9 -1.19 -10.90 -2.42
C TYR A 9 -2.71 -11.09 -2.36
N TYR A 10 -3.49 -10.05 -2.73
CA TYR A 10 -4.95 -10.13 -2.71
C TYR A 10 -5.50 -11.15 -3.71
N SER A 11 -4.86 -11.30 -4.87
CA SER A 11 -5.23 -12.34 -5.84
C SER A 11 -5.03 -13.74 -5.24
N ALA A 12 -3.86 -14.01 -4.68
CA ALA A 12 -3.56 -15.29 -4.03
C ALA A 12 -4.50 -15.55 -2.84
N TYR A 13 -4.79 -14.52 -2.03
CA TYR A 13 -5.69 -14.64 -0.89
C TYR A 13 -7.14 -14.96 -1.29
N ARG A 14 -7.64 -14.35 -2.38
CA ARG A 14 -8.98 -14.67 -2.90
C ARG A 14 -9.04 -16.10 -3.42
N GLU A 15 -7.98 -16.55 -4.07
CA GLU A 15 -7.90 -17.88 -4.64
C GLU A 15 -7.75 -18.96 -3.56
N ASP A 16 -6.99 -18.69 -2.49
CA ASP A 16 -6.90 -19.54 -1.29
C ASP A 16 -8.26 -19.68 -0.60
N LYS A 17 -9.04 -18.60 -0.51
CA LYS A 17 -10.41 -18.68 0.02
C LYS A 17 -11.34 -19.54 -0.82
N ALA A 18 -11.20 -19.51 -2.16
CA ALA A 18 -12.04 -20.28 -3.06
C ALA A 18 -11.59 -21.74 -3.16
N PHE A 19 -10.27 -21.98 -3.12
CA PHE A 19 -9.64 -23.29 -3.30
C PHE A 19 -8.50 -23.49 -2.30
N PRO A 20 -8.80 -23.76 -1.01
CA PRO A 20 -7.77 -23.89 0.02
C PRO A 20 -6.75 -25.00 -0.28
N SER A 21 -7.19 -26.09 -0.91
CA SER A 21 -6.35 -27.25 -1.27
C SER A 21 -5.34 -26.95 -2.39
N LYS A 22 -5.51 -25.86 -3.14
CA LYS A 22 -4.56 -25.42 -4.18
C LYS A 22 -3.24 -24.93 -3.57
N PHE A 23 -3.29 -24.43 -2.33
CA PHE A 23 -2.14 -23.86 -1.64
C PHE A 23 -1.64 -24.83 -0.57
N LYS A 24 -0.33 -25.10 -0.57
CA LYS A 24 0.31 -25.88 0.51
C LYS A 24 0.19 -25.18 1.86
N VAL A 25 0.17 -23.84 1.85
CA VAL A 25 0.05 -22.99 3.03
C VAL A 25 -0.72 -21.72 2.63
N ARG A 26 -1.52 -21.21 3.56
CA ARG A 26 -2.27 -19.96 3.39
C ARG A 26 -1.35 -18.79 3.00
N PRO A 27 -1.72 -17.98 1.99
CA PRO A 27 -0.96 -16.79 1.62
C PRO A 27 -0.76 -15.86 2.81
N LYS A 28 0.50 -15.69 3.23
CA LYS A 28 0.87 -14.80 4.32
C LYS A 28 1.07 -13.38 3.80
N ASN A 29 0.66 -12.39 4.59
CA ASN A 29 1.11 -11.03 4.35
C ASN A 29 2.64 -11.04 4.29
N LEU A 30 3.18 -10.37 3.28
CA LEU A 30 4.61 -10.09 3.28
C LEU A 30 4.86 -9.17 4.45
N ASN A 31 5.41 -9.71 5.54
CA ASN A 31 5.82 -8.92 6.68
C ASN A 31 6.77 -7.84 6.16
N TYR A 32 6.35 -6.58 6.25
CA TYR A 32 7.24 -5.46 6.01
C TYR A 32 8.27 -5.49 7.13
N GLN A 33 9.53 -5.81 6.79
CA GLN A 33 10.63 -5.80 7.76
C GLN A 33 10.84 -4.36 8.25
N SER A 34 10.16 -3.99 9.31
CA SER A 34 10.50 -2.82 10.13
C SER A 34 11.34 -3.20 11.36
N SER A 35 11.71 -4.48 11.51
CA SER A 35 12.34 -4.96 12.74
C SER A 35 13.50 -5.92 12.42
N ALA A 36 14.70 -5.47 12.79
CA ALA A 36 15.98 -6.17 12.98
C ALA A 36 16.67 -6.84 11.77
N GLY A 37 17.86 -6.37 11.42
CA GLY A 37 18.91 -7.18 10.79
C GLY A 37 19.40 -6.69 9.42
N ASP A 38 18.59 -6.83 8.38
CA ASP A 38 19.05 -6.62 7.01
C ASP A 38 18.07 -5.73 6.22
N ARG A 39 18.54 -4.53 5.87
CA ARG A 39 17.76 -3.51 5.15
C ARG A 39 18.03 -3.51 3.65
N SER A 40 18.90 -4.39 3.14
CA SER A 40 19.32 -4.39 1.74
C SER A 40 18.27 -4.99 0.79
N ASN A 41 17.43 -5.91 1.28
CA ASN A 41 16.48 -6.70 0.48
C ASN A 41 14.99 -6.51 0.85
N GLY A 42 14.68 -5.53 1.70
CA GLY A 42 13.31 -5.28 2.21
C GLY A 42 12.41 -4.50 1.25
N ARG A 43 11.09 -4.73 1.34
CA ARG A 43 10.07 -3.90 0.66
C ARG A 43 9.70 -2.71 1.55
N TYR A 44 10.00 -1.49 1.11
CA TYR A 44 9.71 -0.28 1.88
C TYR A 44 8.25 0.18 1.71
N VAL A 45 7.51 0.31 2.82
CA VAL A 45 6.27 1.08 2.86
C VAL A 45 6.62 2.50 3.26
N VAL A 46 6.46 3.42 2.32
CA VAL A 46 6.64 4.85 2.61
C VAL A 46 5.35 5.36 3.26
N ILE A 47 5.43 5.66 4.56
CA ILE A 47 4.35 6.30 5.31
C ILE A 47 4.53 7.81 5.20
N TYR A 48 3.55 8.51 4.61
CA TYR A 48 3.57 9.96 4.55
C TYR A 48 2.80 10.55 5.74
N HIS A 49 3.48 11.39 6.52
CA HIS A 49 2.83 12.19 7.54
C HIS A 49 1.89 13.23 6.92
N HIS A 50 0.86 13.68 7.65
CA HIS A 50 -0.12 14.63 7.12
C HIS A 50 0.51 15.95 6.65
N GLN A 51 1.61 16.38 7.27
CA GLN A 51 2.39 17.57 6.88
C GLN A 51 3.07 17.42 5.51
N ALA A 52 3.32 16.18 5.09
CA ALA A 52 3.89 15.88 3.78
C ALA A 52 2.82 15.94 2.67
N LEU A 53 1.56 16.28 2.96
CA LEU A 53 0.51 16.37 1.95
C LEU A 53 0.31 17.80 1.47
N SER A 54 0.12 17.97 0.15
CA SER A 54 -0.15 19.27 -0.44
C SER A 54 -1.57 19.75 -0.10
N GLN A 55 -1.66 20.82 0.70
CA GLN A 55 -2.94 21.48 1.02
C GLN A 55 -3.67 22.00 -0.22
N LYS A 56 -2.93 22.50 -1.22
CA LYS A 56 -3.49 22.96 -2.49
C LYS A 56 -4.16 21.81 -3.26
N ALA A 57 -3.56 20.62 -3.24
CA ALA A 57 -4.15 19.43 -3.87
C ALA A 57 -5.37 18.94 -3.07
N LEU A 58 -5.30 18.92 -1.74
CA LEU A 58 -6.39 18.48 -0.87
C LEU A 58 -7.67 19.29 -1.10
N LYS A 59 -7.57 20.63 -1.23
CA LYS A 59 -8.70 21.50 -1.58
C LYS A 59 -9.37 21.16 -2.92
N LYS A 60 -8.63 20.53 -3.85
CA LYS A 60 -9.13 20.05 -5.14
C LYS A 60 -9.63 18.60 -5.08
N GLY A 61 -9.69 17.99 -3.89
CA GLY A 61 -10.04 16.59 -3.70
C GLY A 61 -8.96 15.62 -4.16
N LEU A 62 -7.69 16.01 -4.04
CA LEU A 62 -6.53 15.18 -4.39
C LEU A 62 -5.59 15.05 -3.20
N ILE A 63 -5.13 13.83 -2.91
CA ILE A 63 -3.97 13.60 -2.05
C ILE A 63 -2.74 13.62 -2.95
N ARG A 64 -1.79 14.52 -2.66
CA ARG A 64 -0.49 14.60 -3.31
C ARG A 64 0.62 14.72 -2.26
N PRO A 65 1.44 13.69 -2.05
CA PRO A 65 2.62 13.79 -1.21
C PRO A 65 3.66 14.75 -1.81
N SER A 66 4.27 15.56 -0.94
CA SER A 66 5.29 16.55 -1.28
C SER A 66 6.47 15.91 -2.02
N LYS A 67 7.00 16.64 -3.01
CA LYS A 67 8.09 16.19 -3.87
C LYS A 67 7.81 14.89 -4.65
N THR A 68 6.53 14.53 -4.84
CA THR A 68 6.14 13.40 -5.68
C THR A 68 5.16 13.84 -6.79
N ASN A 69 5.09 13.01 -7.83
CA ASN A 69 4.09 13.08 -8.89
C ASN A 69 2.97 12.04 -8.70
N ILE A 70 2.76 11.59 -7.46
CA ILE A 70 1.69 10.65 -7.11
C ILE A 70 0.44 11.47 -6.76
N TYR A 71 -0.68 11.13 -7.40
CA TYR A 71 -1.97 11.77 -7.18
C TYR A 71 -3.04 10.72 -6.91
N LEU A 72 -3.78 10.88 -5.83
CA LEU A 72 -4.89 10.02 -5.47
C LEU A 72 -6.16 10.86 -5.35
N LYS A 73 -7.19 10.51 -6.11
CA LYS A 73 -8.48 11.19 -6.05
C LYS A 73 -9.25 10.74 -4.81
N ILE A 74 -9.75 11.71 -4.05
CA ILE A 74 -10.54 11.46 -2.85
C ILE A 74 -11.92 12.11 -2.96
N ARG A 75 -12.91 11.49 -2.33
CA ARG A 75 -14.22 12.11 -2.12
C ARG A 75 -14.13 12.97 -0.87
N VAL A 76 -14.08 14.28 -1.05
CA VAL A 76 -14.15 15.23 0.07
C VAL A 76 -15.62 15.33 0.49
N LYS A 77 -15.96 14.78 1.67
CA LYS A 77 -17.22 15.14 2.32
C LYS A 77 -17.08 16.58 2.79
N LYS A 78 -17.87 17.49 2.22
CA LYS A 78 -18.03 18.82 2.81
C LYS A 78 -18.83 18.64 4.10
N SER A 79 -18.25 19.08 5.21
CA SER A 79 -18.95 19.21 6.49
C SER A 79 -19.79 20.47 6.52
#